data_AF-A0A2W5A6P3-F1
#
_entry.id   AF-A0A2W5A6P3-F1
#
_cell.length_a   1.000
_cell.length_b   1.000
_cell.length_c   1.000
_cell.angle_alpha   90.00
_cell.angle_beta   90.00
_cell.angle_gamma   90.00
#
_symmetry.space_group_name_H-M   'P 1'
#
loop_
_entity.id
_entity.type
_entity.pdbx_description
1 polymer ?
#
loop_
_entity_poly.entity_id
_entity_poly.type
_entity_poly.pdbx_seq_one_letter_code
_entity_poly.pdbx_strand_id
1 'polypeptide(L)'
;MTNALRIWSKRAPFRRAGLAWGDVNEPCVVDIAVLDGARFHALIQEPVLRIEAEQDGTFIALPAAFADLSAEDLDRLIGMARASMPLPPASPEQAEIERLAAGWDDARKAAAVAIEERDAAREEADTLRGELATLREKHAELERAAAATPETPPPPADADDQATSSTAPPASDAPARRKTSKAG
;
A
#
# COMPACT_ATOMS: atom_id res chain seq x y z
N MET A 1 -1.90 19.14 -35.80
CA MET A 1 -1.81 18.43 -37.09
C MET A 1 -2.33 17.04 -36.83
N THR A 2 -3.29 16.57 -37.64
CA THR A 2 -3.79 15.19 -37.56
C THR A 2 -2.88 14.34 -38.42
N ASN A 3 -2.21 13.33 -37.85
CA ASN A 3 -1.30 12.47 -38.60
C ASN A 3 -2.07 11.35 -39.33
N ALA A 4 -3.15 11.71 -40.02
CA ALA A 4 -4.07 10.76 -40.62
C ALA A 4 -3.58 10.25 -41.98
N LEU A 5 -3.73 8.94 -42.21
CA LEU A 5 -3.64 8.30 -43.49
C LEU A 5 -5.04 7.97 -44.02
N ARG A 6 -5.27 8.20 -45.31
CA ARG A 6 -6.40 7.65 -46.05
C ARG A 6 -5.91 6.55 -46.98
N ILE A 7 -6.50 5.38 -46.85
CA ILE A 7 -6.09 4.19 -47.59
C ILE A 7 -7.28 3.63 -48.36
N TRP A 8 -7.20 3.62 -49.69
CA TRP A 8 -8.16 2.96 -50.57
C TRP A 8 -7.62 1.62 -51.05
N SER A 9 -8.51 0.66 -51.30
CA SER A 9 -8.17 -0.60 -51.95
C SER A 9 -8.86 -0.71 -53.31
N LYS A 10 -8.10 -1.12 -54.34
CA LYS A 10 -8.63 -1.46 -55.67
C LYS A 10 -9.48 -2.75 -55.68
N ARG A 11 -9.57 -3.44 -54.53
CA ARG A 11 -10.32 -4.69 -54.34
C ARG A 11 -11.07 -4.67 -53.02
N ALA A 12 -12.31 -5.13 -53.03
CA ALA A 12 -13.09 -5.41 -51.83
C ALA A 12 -13.79 -6.77 -51.98
N PRO A 13 -13.90 -7.59 -50.91
CA PRO A 13 -13.28 -7.37 -49.60
C PRO A 13 -11.75 -7.55 -49.65
N PHE A 14 -11.02 -6.74 -48.87
CA PHE A 14 -9.57 -6.86 -48.72
C PHE A 14 -9.16 -6.68 -47.26
N ARG A 15 -8.06 -7.32 -46.83
CA ARG A 15 -7.52 -7.24 -45.46
C ARG A 15 -5.99 -7.27 -45.48
N ARG A 16 -5.35 -6.34 -44.79
CA ARG A 16 -3.88 -6.22 -44.68
C ARG A 16 -3.50 -5.45 -43.43
N ALA A 17 -2.39 -5.82 -42.77
CA ALA A 17 -1.87 -5.14 -41.58
C ALA A 17 -2.91 -4.90 -40.45
N GLY A 18 -3.90 -5.78 -40.29
CA GLY A 18 -4.99 -5.65 -39.32
C GLY A 18 -6.10 -4.67 -39.72
N LEU A 19 -6.03 -4.05 -40.90
CA LEU A 19 -7.08 -3.23 -41.50
C LEU A 19 -7.94 -4.06 -42.46
N ALA A 20 -9.16 -3.58 -42.74
CA ALA A 20 -10.12 -4.22 -43.63
C ALA A 20 -10.87 -3.18 -44.47
N TRP A 21 -11.10 -3.51 -45.74
CA TRP A 21 -11.86 -2.71 -46.70
C TRP A 21 -13.09 -3.50 -47.16
N GLY A 22 -14.29 -2.94 -46.93
CA GLY A 22 -15.58 -3.53 -47.33
C GLY A 22 -16.08 -3.05 -48.69
N ASP A 23 -15.75 -1.81 -49.07
CA ASP A 23 -16.01 -1.19 -50.37
C ASP A 23 -14.67 -0.70 -50.97
N VAL A 24 -14.60 -0.56 -52.30
CA VAL A 24 -13.46 0.01 -53.03
C VAL A 24 -13.48 1.54 -53.06
N ASN A 25 -14.66 2.14 -52.88
CA ASN A 25 -14.88 3.60 -52.92
C ASN A 25 -14.69 4.26 -51.55
N GLU A 26 -14.73 3.47 -50.47
CA GLU A 26 -14.60 3.96 -49.09
C GLU A 26 -13.14 3.90 -48.61
N PRO A 27 -12.52 5.04 -48.24
CA PRO A 27 -11.20 5.03 -47.63
C PRO A 27 -11.25 4.52 -46.19
N CYS A 28 -10.35 3.61 -45.84
CA CYS A 28 -10.00 3.38 -44.45
C CYS A 28 -9.16 4.56 -43.97
N VAL A 29 -9.67 5.31 -42.98
CA VAL A 29 -8.96 6.43 -42.35
C VAL A 29 -8.34 5.94 -41.04
N VAL A 30 -7.02 6.08 -40.90
CA VAL A 30 -6.28 5.63 -39.71
C VAL A 30 -5.25 6.68 -39.31
N ASP A 31 -5.01 6.84 -38.01
CA ASP A 31 -3.87 7.62 -37.53
C ASP A 31 -2.59 6.81 -37.75
N ILE A 32 -1.55 7.40 -38.36
CA ILE A 32 -0.26 6.77 -38.55
C ILE A 32 0.36 6.32 -37.21
N ALA A 33 0.05 7.03 -36.12
CA ALA A 33 0.51 6.72 -34.78
C ALA A 33 -0.09 5.42 -34.21
N VAL A 34 -1.13 4.85 -34.82
CA VAL A 34 -1.70 3.53 -34.45
C VAL A 34 -1.04 2.38 -35.22
N LEU A 35 -0.29 2.68 -36.28
CA LEU A 35 0.54 1.72 -36.99
C LEU A 35 1.90 1.57 -36.30
N ASP A 36 2.51 0.40 -36.46
CA ASP A 36 3.94 0.16 -36.26
C ASP A 36 4.65 0.13 -37.63
N GLY A 37 5.97 0.26 -37.63
CA GLY A 37 6.75 0.29 -38.87
C GLY A 37 6.58 -0.94 -39.77
N ALA A 38 6.36 -2.13 -39.19
CA ALA A 38 6.14 -3.36 -39.96
C ALA A 38 4.76 -3.40 -40.63
N ARG A 39 3.71 -2.95 -39.93
CA ARG A 39 2.35 -2.79 -40.45
C ARG A 39 2.29 -1.71 -41.53
N PHE A 40 2.96 -0.59 -41.33
CA PHE A 40 3.00 0.48 -42.35
C PHE A 40 3.78 0.03 -43.60
N HIS A 41 4.95 -0.60 -43.43
CA HIS A 41 5.70 -1.21 -44.53
C HIS A 41 4.84 -2.21 -45.33
N ALA A 42 4.12 -3.10 -44.64
CA ALA A 42 3.24 -4.10 -45.27
C ALA A 42 2.03 -3.52 -46.03
N LEU A 43 1.70 -2.23 -45.82
CA LEU A 43 0.69 -1.49 -46.57
C LEU A 43 1.30 -0.75 -47.77
N ILE A 44 2.48 -0.14 -47.62
CA ILE A 44 3.16 0.59 -48.71
C ILE A 44 3.57 -0.38 -49.83
N GLN A 45 4.02 -1.59 -49.47
CA GLN A 45 4.40 -2.65 -50.43
C GLN A 45 3.22 -3.31 -51.16
N GLU A 46 1.96 -2.90 -50.90
CA GLU A 46 0.77 -3.56 -51.45
C GLU A 46 0.23 -2.83 -52.70
N PRO A 47 0.43 -3.34 -53.93
CA PRO A 47 0.10 -2.63 -55.16
C PRO A 47 -1.41 -2.43 -55.40
N VAL A 48 -2.28 -3.11 -54.64
CA VAL A 48 -3.73 -2.86 -54.69
C VAL A 48 -4.16 -1.64 -53.84
N LEU A 49 -3.30 -1.14 -52.96
CA LEU A 49 -3.61 0.02 -52.12
C LEU A 49 -3.20 1.34 -52.78
N ARG A 50 -3.90 2.41 -52.41
CA ARG A 50 -3.50 3.82 -52.61
C ARG A 50 -3.49 4.46 -51.23
N ILE A 51 -2.35 5.04 -50.84
CA ILE A 51 -2.15 5.67 -49.54
C ILE A 51 -1.96 7.17 -49.76
N GLU A 52 -2.72 7.98 -49.03
CA GLU A 52 -2.54 9.43 -48.94
C GLU A 52 -2.33 9.82 -47.48
N ALA A 53 -1.41 10.75 -47.23
CA ALA A 53 -1.13 11.30 -45.91
C ALA A 53 -1.68 12.73 -45.80
N GLU A 54 -2.19 13.09 -44.63
CA GLU A 54 -2.55 14.47 -44.30
C GLU A 54 -1.29 15.31 -44.10
N GLN A 55 -1.12 16.34 -44.92
CA GLN A 55 -0.12 17.38 -44.75
C GLN A 55 -0.83 18.75 -44.83
N ASP A 56 -0.69 19.56 -43.78
CA ASP A 56 -1.26 20.91 -43.69
C ASP A 56 -2.77 20.97 -44.02
N GLY A 57 -3.52 19.95 -43.59
CA GLY A 57 -4.96 19.81 -43.81
C GLY A 57 -5.37 19.32 -45.21
N THR A 58 -4.40 19.02 -46.08
CA THR A 58 -4.62 18.46 -47.42
C THR A 58 -4.11 17.02 -47.47
N PHE A 59 -4.87 16.13 -48.11
CA PHE A 59 -4.40 14.75 -48.35
C PHE A 59 -3.59 14.69 -49.63
N ILE A 60 -2.35 14.25 -49.53
CA ILE A 60 -1.42 14.08 -50.64
C ILE A 60 -1.00 12.62 -50.79
N ALA A 61 -0.77 12.17 -52.03
CA ALA A 61 -0.25 10.83 -52.29
C ALA A 61 1.10 10.62 -51.59
N LEU A 62 1.27 9.46 -50.95
CA LEU A 62 2.51 9.15 -50.23
C LEU A 62 3.72 9.18 -51.21
N PRO A 63 4.81 9.92 -50.90
CA PRO A 63 5.97 9.99 -51.79
C PRO A 63 6.58 8.61 -52.06
N ALA A 64 6.99 8.35 -53.31
CA ALA A 64 7.52 7.05 -53.71
C ALA A 64 8.70 6.55 -52.87
N ALA A 65 9.52 7.47 -52.33
CA ALA A 65 10.64 7.17 -51.44
C ALA A 65 10.24 6.37 -50.18
N PHE A 66 8.97 6.41 -49.75
CA PHE A 66 8.49 5.58 -48.63
C PHE A 66 8.49 4.08 -48.95
N ALA A 67 8.48 3.67 -50.22
CA ALA A 67 8.55 2.27 -50.63
C ALA A 67 9.96 1.67 -50.50
N ASP A 68 10.99 2.52 -50.45
CA ASP A 68 12.40 2.12 -50.27
C ASP A 68 12.83 2.08 -48.79
N LEU A 69 11.98 2.58 -47.87
CA LEU A 69 12.27 2.62 -46.43
C LEU A 69 12.07 1.26 -45.77
N SER A 70 12.99 0.90 -44.87
CA SER A 70 12.85 -0.29 -44.04
C SER A 70 11.73 -0.13 -43.00
N ALA A 71 11.23 -1.25 -42.47
CA ALA A 71 10.28 -1.23 -41.36
C ALA A 71 10.85 -0.49 -40.11
N GLU A 72 12.15 -0.55 -39.85
CA GLU A 72 12.78 0.17 -38.75
C GLU A 72 12.81 1.69 -38.98
N ASP A 73 13.09 2.13 -40.21
CA ASP A 73 13.10 3.56 -40.54
C ASP A 73 11.69 4.15 -40.50
N LEU A 74 10.69 3.39 -40.95
CA LEU A 74 9.28 3.76 -40.80
C LEU A 74 8.88 3.83 -39.32
N ASP A 75 9.34 2.91 -38.47
CA ASP A 75 9.05 2.96 -37.02
C ASP A 75 9.72 4.17 -36.34
N ARG A 76 10.95 4.53 -36.74
CA ARG A 76 11.62 5.78 -36.31
C ARG A 76 10.82 7.02 -36.72
N LEU A 77 10.35 7.09 -37.96
CA LEU A 77 9.51 8.20 -38.45
C LEU A 77 8.18 8.31 -37.69
N ILE A 78 7.51 7.18 -37.44
CA ILE A 78 6.29 7.12 -36.62
C ILE A 78 6.58 7.56 -35.18
N GLY A 79 7.71 7.13 -34.60
CA GLY A 79 8.19 7.56 -33.29
C GLY A 79 8.41 9.07 -33.19
N MET A 80 9.05 9.68 -34.19
CA MET A 80 9.22 11.14 -34.28
C MET A 80 7.88 11.87 -34.43
N ALA A 81 6.96 11.34 -35.23
CA ALA A 81 5.62 11.89 -35.39
C ALA A 81 4.81 11.84 -34.09
N ARG A 82 4.88 10.72 -33.34
CA ARG A 82 4.30 10.58 -31.99
C ARG A 82 4.91 11.57 -31.00
N ALA A 83 6.24 11.70 -30.97
CA ALA A 83 6.94 12.60 -30.04
C ALA A 83 6.65 14.09 -30.30
N SER A 84 6.29 14.46 -31.54
CA SER A 84 5.87 15.80 -31.92
C SER A 84 4.39 16.09 -31.65
N MET A 85 3.58 15.09 -31.24
CA MET A 85 2.19 15.36 -30.86
C MET A 85 2.14 15.99 -29.46
N PRO A 86 1.34 17.04 -29.24
CA PRO A 86 1.05 17.49 -27.89
C PRO A 86 0.41 16.33 -27.13
N LEU A 87 0.84 16.10 -25.89
CA LEU A 87 0.15 15.15 -25.01
C LEU A 87 -1.35 15.51 -25.00
N PRO A 88 -2.26 14.55 -25.17
CA PRO A 88 -3.68 14.83 -24.94
C PRO A 88 -3.83 15.40 -23.52
N PRO A 89 -4.68 16.42 -23.31
CA PRO A 89 -4.89 16.96 -21.98
C PRO A 89 -5.28 15.82 -21.05
N ALA A 90 -4.60 15.70 -19.91
CA ALA A 90 -4.76 14.57 -19.00
C ALA A 90 -6.25 14.33 -18.73
N SER A 91 -6.71 13.11 -19.03
CA SER A 91 -8.09 12.76 -18.77
C SER A 91 -8.36 12.86 -17.26
N PRO A 92 -9.62 13.09 -16.82
CA PRO A 92 -9.94 13.06 -15.40
C PRO A 92 -9.59 11.71 -14.75
N GLU A 93 -9.56 10.63 -15.54
CA GLU A 93 -9.09 9.30 -15.13
C GLU A 93 -7.57 9.26 -14.93
N GLN A 94 -6.76 9.90 -15.79
CA GLN A 94 -5.32 10.02 -15.59
C GLN A 94 -4.97 10.90 -14.38
N ALA A 95 -5.69 12.00 -14.17
CA ALA A 95 -5.53 12.82 -12.97
C ALA A 95 -5.86 12.04 -11.68
N GLU A 96 -6.86 11.15 -11.73
CA GLU A 96 -7.18 10.25 -10.62
C GLU A 96 -6.10 9.18 -10.42
N ILE A 97 -5.57 8.60 -11.49
CA ILE A 97 -4.44 7.64 -11.43
C ILE A 97 -3.19 8.29 -10.82
N GLU A 98 -2.86 9.53 -11.22
CA GLU A 98 -1.73 10.28 -10.65
C GLU A 98 -1.96 10.62 -9.17
N ARG A 99 -3.18 11.04 -8.80
CA ARG A 99 -3.57 11.29 -7.41
C ARG A 99 -3.45 10.04 -6.54
N LEU A 100 -3.91 8.89 -7.04
CA LEU A 100 -3.78 7.60 -6.36
C LEU A 100 -2.31 7.20 -6.25
N ALA A 101 -1.54 7.29 -7.34
CA ALA A 101 -0.10 6.99 -7.38
C ALA A 101 0.70 7.80 -6.35
N ALA A 102 0.43 9.11 -6.23
CA ALA A 102 1.07 9.96 -5.23
C ALA A 102 0.80 9.50 -3.78
N GLY A 103 -0.38 8.94 -3.51
CA GLY A 103 -0.74 8.41 -2.19
C GLY A 103 -0.08 7.08 -1.82
N TRP A 104 0.41 6.30 -2.80
CA TRP A 104 0.98 4.97 -2.54
C TRP A 104 2.29 5.01 -1.76
N ASP A 105 3.17 5.97 -2.03
CA ASP A 105 4.47 6.04 -1.35
C ASP A 105 4.33 6.43 0.13
N ASP A 106 3.39 7.32 0.46
CA ASP A 106 3.12 7.70 1.86
C ASP A 106 2.36 6.60 2.61
N ALA A 107 1.40 5.93 1.95
CA ALA A 107 0.76 4.73 2.51
C ALA A 107 1.78 3.61 2.79
N ARG A 108 2.78 3.44 1.92
CA ARG A 108 3.85 2.44 2.09
C ARG A 108 4.78 2.76 3.26
N LYS A 109 5.15 4.04 3.44
CA LYS A 109 5.93 4.49 4.61
C LYS A 109 5.14 4.28 5.91
N ALA A 110 3.86 4.68 5.94
CA ALA A 110 3.00 4.48 7.11
C ALA A 110 2.84 3.00 7.46
N ALA A 111 2.70 2.12 6.46
CA ALA A 111 2.64 0.67 6.66
C ALA A 111 3.95 0.10 7.23
N ALA A 112 5.12 0.60 6.82
CA ALA A 112 6.40 0.18 7.37
C ALA A 112 6.53 0.55 8.86
N VAL A 113 6.21 1.79 9.24
CA VAL A 113 6.21 2.25 10.64
C VAL A 113 5.24 1.41 11.49
N ALA A 114 4.02 1.16 11.01
CA ALA A 114 3.03 0.36 11.73
C ALA A 114 3.45 -1.11 11.92
N ILE A 115 4.32 -1.65 11.05
CA ILE A 115 4.91 -2.99 11.21
C ILE A 115 6.00 -2.96 12.29
N GLU A 116 6.88 -1.97 12.26
CA GLU A 116 7.93 -1.79 13.29
C GLU A 116 7.33 -1.58 14.69
N GLU A 117 6.32 -0.73 14.83
CA GLU A 117 5.61 -0.51 16.10
C GLU A 117 4.91 -1.79 16.61
N ARG A 118 4.27 -2.55 15.72
CA ARG A 118 3.62 -3.82 16.06
C ARG A 118 4.64 -4.86 16.54
N ASP A 119 5.78 -4.95 15.89
CA ASP A 119 6.79 -5.96 16.20
C ASP A 119 7.52 -5.62 17.50
N ALA A 120 7.82 -4.34 17.76
CA ALA A 120 8.30 -3.86 19.07
C ALA A 120 7.29 -4.15 20.21
N ALA A 121 6.00 -3.84 20.01
CA ALA A 121 4.95 -4.13 20.99
C ALA A 121 4.78 -5.64 21.26
N ARG A 122 5.09 -6.49 20.27
CA ARG A 122 5.09 -7.94 20.42
C ARG A 122 6.27 -8.43 21.27
N GLU A 123 7.47 -7.90 21.05
CA GLU A 123 8.67 -8.21 21.85
C GLU A 123 8.48 -7.81 23.32
N GLU A 124 7.88 -6.64 23.58
CA GLU A 124 7.50 -6.21 24.93
C GLU A 124 6.48 -7.17 25.57
N ALA A 125 5.43 -7.55 24.82
CA ALA A 125 4.40 -8.46 25.32
C ALA A 125 4.93 -9.90 25.58
N ASP A 126 5.91 -10.35 24.81
CA ASP A 126 6.58 -11.64 25.03
C ASP A 126 7.52 -11.57 26.26
N THR A 127 8.22 -10.45 26.45
CA THR A 127 9.06 -10.17 27.64
C THR A 127 8.22 -10.16 28.93
N LEU A 128 7.14 -9.38 28.96
CA LEU A 128 6.24 -9.29 30.11
C LEU A 128 5.59 -10.65 30.45
N ARG A 129 5.33 -11.51 29.46
CA ARG A 129 4.85 -12.88 29.70
C ARG A 129 5.92 -13.76 30.37
N GLY A 130 7.19 -13.63 30.01
CA GLY A 130 8.31 -14.31 30.66
C GLY A 130 8.52 -13.86 32.12
N GLU A 131 8.45 -12.56 32.37
CA GLU A 131 8.52 -12.00 33.72
C GLU A 131 7.37 -12.46 34.61
N LEU A 132 6.13 -12.45 34.09
CA LEU A 132 4.95 -12.95 34.80
C LEU A 132 5.02 -14.46 35.10
N ALA A 133 5.61 -15.26 34.21
CA ALA A 133 5.85 -16.68 34.48
C ALA A 133 6.86 -16.85 35.64
N THR A 134 7.96 -16.12 35.61
CA THR A 134 9.00 -16.12 36.67
C THR A 134 8.43 -15.66 38.02
N LEU A 135 7.58 -14.63 38.03
CA LEU A 135 6.90 -14.14 39.24
C LEU A 135 5.95 -15.19 39.84
N ARG A 136 5.21 -15.93 39.01
CA ARG A 136 4.32 -17.02 39.45
C ARG A 136 5.11 -18.18 40.05
N GLU A 137 6.23 -18.56 39.44
CA GLU A 137 7.10 -19.61 39.97
C GLU A 137 7.67 -19.25 41.34
N LYS A 138 8.19 -18.01 41.49
CA LYS A 138 8.65 -17.47 42.77
C LYS A 138 7.54 -17.42 43.83
N HIS A 139 6.32 -17.04 43.44
CA HIS A 139 5.17 -17.06 44.36
C HIS A 139 4.86 -18.48 44.85
N ALA A 140 4.81 -19.45 43.93
CA ALA A 140 4.57 -20.85 44.27
C ALA A 140 5.73 -21.47 45.07
N GLU A 141 6.96 -20.96 44.96
CA GLU A 141 8.10 -21.33 45.80
C GLU A 141 7.97 -20.74 47.22
N LEU A 142 7.59 -19.46 47.35
CA LEU A 142 7.33 -18.83 48.64
C LEU A 142 6.16 -19.49 49.39
N GLU A 143 5.08 -19.86 48.70
CA GLU A 143 3.96 -20.62 49.29
C GLU A 143 4.40 -22.00 49.77
N ARG A 144 5.23 -22.72 48.99
CA ARG A 144 5.82 -24.00 49.41
C ARG A 144 6.74 -23.84 50.62
N ALA A 145 7.58 -22.80 50.66
CA ALA A 145 8.47 -22.53 51.77
C ALA A 145 7.70 -22.17 53.06
N ALA A 146 6.64 -21.35 52.95
CA ALA A 146 5.76 -21.04 54.06
C ALA A 146 5.06 -22.31 54.59
N ALA A 147 4.50 -23.14 53.72
CA ALA A 147 3.86 -24.41 54.08
C ALA A 147 4.85 -25.46 54.64
N ALA A 148 6.13 -25.36 54.30
CA ALA A 148 7.19 -26.24 54.78
C ALA A 148 7.88 -25.77 56.07
N THR A 149 7.42 -24.66 56.68
CA THR A 149 7.94 -24.21 57.98
C THR A 149 7.21 -24.97 59.09
N PRO A 150 7.85 -25.92 59.81
CA PRO A 150 7.18 -26.61 60.89
C PRO A 150 6.99 -25.64 62.07
N GLU A 151 5.77 -25.58 62.63
CA GLU A 151 5.60 -25.03 63.96
C GLU A 151 6.43 -25.87 64.94
N THR A 152 7.37 -25.22 65.63
CA THR A 152 8.10 -25.83 66.75
C THR A 152 7.07 -26.18 67.82
N PRO A 153 6.94 -27.47 68.24
CA PRO A 153 5.97 -27.83 69.26
C PRO A 153 6.30 -27.08 70.57
N PRO A 154 5.29 -26.55 71.27
CA PRO A 154 5.52 -25.81 72.51
C PRO A 154 6.21 -26.72 73.54
N PRO A 155 7.15 -26.19 74.34
CA PRO A 155 7.76 -26.95 75.43
C PRO A 155 6.69 -27.41 76.43
N PRO A 156 6.92 -28.53 77.14
CA PRO A 156 5.95 -29.04 78.11
C PRO A 156 5.68 -27.99 79.19
N ALA A 157 4.40 -27.76 79.47
CA ALA A 157 3.96 -26.85 80.52
C ALA A 157 3.99 -27.58 81.88
N ASP A 158 5.05 -27.36 82.65
CA ASP A 158 5.02 -27.61 84.09
C ASP A 158 4.20 -26.51 84.79
N ALA A 159 3.36 -26.92 85.73
CA ALA A 159 2.38 -26.08 86.42
C ALA A 159 2.81 -25.71 87.86
N ASP A 160 2.09 -24.75 88.43
CA ASP A 160 2.05 -24.36 89.86
C ASP A 160 3.34 -23.67 90.42
N ASP A 161 3.31 -22.73 91.38
CA ASP A 161 2.20 -22.16 92.16
C ASP A 161 2.52 -20.69 92.64
N GLN A 162 1.46 -19.93 92.96
CA GLN A 162 1.33 -18.75 93.84
C GLN A 162 2.50 -17.80 94.19
N ALA A 163 2.23 -16.47 94.08
CA ALA A 163 2.04 -15.59 95.27
C ALA A 163 1.46 -14.19 94.90
N THR A 164 0.70 -13.59 95.83
CA THR A 164 -0.15 -12.39 95.61
C THR A 164 0.37 -11.07 96.22
N SER A 165 0.16 -9.94 95.55
CA SER A 165 -0.32 -8.64 96.13
C SER A 165 -0.41 -7.58 95.01
N SER A 166 -1.56 -6.97 94.66
CA SER A 166 -2.46 -6.10 95.43
C SER A 166 -1.93 -4.69 95.72
N THR A 167 -2.41 -3.67 94.97
CA THR A 167 -3.12 -2.46 95.47
C THR A 167 -3.26 -1.38 94.37
N ALA A 168 -4.48 -0.86 94.17
CA ALA A 168 -4.82 0.34 93.37
C ALA A 168 -6.27 0.78 93.69
N PRO A 169 -6.80 1.93 93.19
CA PRO A 169 -6.15 3.19 92.77
C PRO A 169 -6.42 4.25 93.88
N PRO A 170 -7.36 5.24 93.87
CA PRO A 170 -8.13 5.97 92.84
C PRO A 170 -7.49 7.38 92.57
N ALA A 171 -8.08 8.44 91.97
CA ALA A 171 -9.43 8.72 91.44
C ALA A 171 -9.40 9.74 90.27
N SER A 172 -10.46 9.69 89.42
CA SER A 172 -11.26 10.80 88.84
C SER A 172 -10.57 12.11 88.41
N ASP A 173 -10.78 12.67 87.20
CA ASP A 173 -12.10 13.02 86.62
C ASP A 173 -12.05 13.26 85.09
N ALA A 174 -13.21 13.43 84.46
CA ALA A 174 -13.38 13.79 83.04
C ALA A 174 -13.87 15.25 82.92
N PRO A 175 -14.45 15.76 81.79
CA PRO A 175 -14.42 15.34 80.38
C PRO A 175 -14.05 16.51 79.41
N ALA A 176 -14.09 16.28 78.08
CA ALA A 176 -14.95 17.01 77.11
C ALA A 176 -14.38 17.18 75.67
N ARG A 177 -15.24 16.86 74.67
CA ARG A 177 -15.56 17.64 73.43
C ARG A 177 -14.38 18.15 72.56
N ARG A 178 -14.37 18.03 71.22
CA ARG A 178 -15.39 18.49 70.26
C ARG A 178 -14.86 18.40 68.80
N LYS A 179 -15.75 18.14 67.81
CA LYS A 179 -15.81 18.74 66.44
C LYS A 179 -14.59 18.65 65.48
N THR A 180 -14.65 17.88 64.37
CA THR A 180 -15.21 18.19 63.01
C THR A 180 -14.43 19.21 62.16
N SER A 181 -14.45 19.00 60.82
CA SER A 181 -13.99 19.88 59.73
C SER A 181 -12.48 19.83 59.41
N LYS A 182 -12.03 20.01 58.16
CA LYS A 182 -12.71 20.09 56.83
C LYS A 182 -11.65 19.91 55.73
N ALA A 183 -12.10 19.57 54.52
CA ALA A 183 -11.27 19.47 53.32
C ALA A 183 -10.48 20.75 52.98
N GLY A 184 -9.31 20.53 52.38
CA GLY A 184 -8.51 21.43 51.57
C GLY A 184 -7.83 20.60 50.50
#